data_AF-A0A395X759-F1
#
_entry.id   AF-A0A395X759-F1
#
_cell.length_a   1.000
_cell.length_b   1.000
_cell.length_c   1.000
_cell.angle_alpha   90.00
_cell.angle_beta   90.00
_cell.angle_gamma   90.00
#
_symmetry.space_group_name_H-M   'P 1'
#
loop_
_entity.id
_entity.type
_entity.pdbx_description
1 polymer ?
#
loop_
_entity_poly.entity_id
_entity_poly.type
_entity_poly.pdbx_seq_one_letter_code
_entity_poly.pdbx_strand_id
1 'polypeptide(L)'
;MNDAYAPNKREVKRMTDNEKAAYLRGRRDKAREVIQDIYCNHDGSSHPVYDFFQDSEIGYEEIVGWKLEAKRFCEQKVIEKYAKDTALRLLRTGMDSSAVHANIKEWFDLDLSDSSLEYLTGQVEIENHFSKIADAIERRPGNGKS
;
A
#
# COMPACT_ATOMS: atom_id res chain seq x y z
N MET A 1 51.34 10.10 46.22
CA MET A 1 50.85 9.20 45.16
C MET A 1 49.55 9.80 44.66
N ASN A 2 49.56 10.35 43.45
CA ASN A 2 48.44 11.06 42.83
C ASN A 2 47.80 10.12 41.81
N ASP A 3 46.65 9.53 42.14
CA ASP A 3 45.81 8.86 41.15
C ASP A 3 44.72 9.82 40.69
N ALA A 4 45.02 10.52 39.60
CA ALA A 4 44.08 11.38 38.90
C ALA A 4 42.99 10.52 38.25
N TYR A 5 41.81 10.50 38.85
CA TYR A 5 40.59 9.98 38.24
C TYR A 5 40.16 10.93 37.11
N ALA A 6 40.67 10.73 35.90
CA ALA A 6 40.18 11.43 34.72
C ALA A 6 38.83 10.81 34.31
N PRO A 7 37.71 11.56 34.33
CA PRO A 7 36.47 11.03 33.77
C PRO A 7 36.67 10.88 32.26
N ASN A 8 36.50 9.65 31.78
CA ASN A 8 36.50 9.31 30.36
C ASN A 8 35.35 10.07 29.68
N LYS A 9 35.63 11.30 29.22
CA LYS A 9 34.72 12.10 28.40
C LYS A 9 34.63 11.39 27.06
N ARG A 10 33.70 10.44 26.92
CA ARG A 10 33.20 10.02 25.62
C ARG A 10 32.79 11.31 24.90
N GLU A 11 33.56 11.73 23.91
CA GLU A 11 33.15 12.81 23.01
C GLU A 11 31.84 12.37 22.36
N VAL A 12 30.74 12.89 22.87
CA VAL A 12 29.46 12.83 22.16
C VAL A 12 29.68 13.69 20.93
N LYS A 13 29.99 13.06 19.80
CA LYS A 13 30.10 13.74 18.51
C LYS A 13 28.78 14.48 18.30
N ARG A 14 28.81 15.80 18.43
CA ARG A 14 27.62 16.62 18.19
C ARG A 14 27.28 16.48 16.71
N MET A 15 26.03 16.15 16.41
CA MET A 15 25.55 16.21 15.04
C MET A 15 25.72 17.64 14.52
N THR A 16 26.18 17.74 13.29
CA THR A 16 26.08 18.96 12.50
C THR A 16 24.60 19.28 12.24
N ASP A 17 24.29 20.53 11.90
CA ASP A 17 22.91 20.93 11.57
C ASP A 17 22.34 20.12 10.40
N ASN A 18 23.18 19.78 9.42
CA ASN A 18 22.80 18.93 8.29
C ASN A 18 22.47 17.50 8.72
N GLU A 19 23.25 16.91 9.61
CA GLU A 19 22.98 15.57 10.16
C GLU A 19 21.70 15.59 11.01
N LYS A 20 21.49 16.62 11.83
CA LYS A 20 20.26 16.79 12.62
C LYS A 20 19.04 16.92 11.70
N ALA A 21 19.14 17.73 10.64
CA ALA A 21 18.04 17.90 9.68
C ALA A 21 17.71 16.61 8.93
N ALA A 22 18.72 15.85 8.50
CA ALA A 22 18.52 14.55 7.85
C ALA A 22 17.86 13.53 8.80
N TYR A 23 18.32 13.47 10.05
CA TYR A 23 17.72 12.64 11.08
C TYR A 23 16.25 12.96 11.30
N LEU A 24 15.92 14.25 11.47
CA LEU A 24 14.52 14.68 11.66
C LEU A 24 13.64 14.39 10.45
N ARG A 25 14.15 14.55 9.22
CA ARG A 25 13.42 14.16 8.01
C ARG A 25 13.07 12.67 8.00
N GLY A 26 14.06 11.79 8.20
CA GLY A 26 13.81 10.35 8.23
C GLY A 26 12.83 9.94 9.34
N ARG A 27 12.89 10.63 10.49
CA ARG A 27 11.94 10.40 11.59
C ARG A 27 10.50 10.80 11.22
N ARG A 28 10.32 11.95 10.54
CA ARG A 28 9.02 12.39 10.01
C ARG A 28 8.48 11.42 8.95
N ASP A 29 9.33 10.98 8.03
CA ASP A 29 8.95 10.03 6.98
C ASP A 29 8.43 8.72 7.61
N LYS A 30 9.13 8.20 8.63
CA LYS A 30 8.68 7.00 9.35
C LYS A 30 7.39 7.22 10.13
N ALA A 31 7.24 8.38 10.77
CA ALA A 31 6.02 8.71 11.49
C ALA A 31 4.80 8.74 10.56
N ARG A 32 4.95 9.39 9.39
CA ARG A 32 3.93 9.45 8.34
C ARG A 32 3.55 8.06 7.83
N GLU A 33 4.53 7.19 7.56
CA GLU A 33 4.30 5.81 7.13
C GLU A 33 3.47 5.02 8.16
N VAL A 34 3.82 5.11 9.44
CA VAL A 34 3.10 4.43 10.52
C VAL A 34 1.65 4.94 10.62
N ILE A 35 1.44 6.25 10.50
CA ILE A 35 0.09 6.82 10.51
C ILE A 35 -0.74 6.29 9.35
N GLN A 36 -0.15 6.24 8.15
CA GLN A 36 -0.81 5.74 6.96
C GLN A 36 -1.21 4.26 7.09
N ASP A 37 -0.31 3.43 7.62
CA ASP A 37 -0.56 2.01 7.87
C ASP A 37 -1.69 1.78 8.89
N ILE A 38 -1.64 2.51 10.02
CA ILE A 38 -2.69 2.49 11.04
C ILE A 38 -4.05 2.83 10.45
N TYR A 39 -4.13 3.86 9.60
CA TYR A 39 -5.39 4.31 9.03
C TYR A 39 -5.93 3.39 7.93
N CYS A 40 -5.06 2.78 7.13
CA CYS A 40 -5.51 1.95 5.99
C CYS A 40 -5.77 0.50 6.36
N ASN A 41 -5.05 -0.03 7.36
CA ASN A 41 -5.03 -1.46 7.67
C ASN A 41 -5.61 -1.80 9.04
N HIS A 42 -5.83 -0.81 9.90
CA HIS A 42 -6.50 -0.96 11.19
C HIS A 42 -7.72 -0.03 11.22
N ASP A 43 -8.79 -0.38 11.95
CA ASP A 43 -10.15 0.20 11.86
C ASP A 43 -10.28 1.69 12.27
N GLY A 44 -9.23 2.51 12.12
CA GLY A 44 -9.20 3.94 12.43
C GLY A 44 -9.42 4.29 13.91
N SER A 45 -9.70 3.28 14.75
CA SER A 45 -10.13 3.41 16.13
C SER A 45 -8.98 3.50 17.13
N SER A 46 -7.73 3.34 16.68
CA SER A 46 -6.57 3.53 17.55
C SER A 46 -6.34 5.02 17.75
N HIS A 47 -7.03 5.60 18.71
CA HIS A 47 -6.47 6.74 19.43
C HIS A 47 -5.56 6.20 20.54
N PRO A 48 -4.35 6.77 20.70
CA PRO A 48 -3.85 7.99 20.08
C PRO A 48 -2.45 7.80 19.46
N VAL A 49 -2.40 7.88 18.12
CA VAL A 49 -1.18 8.31 17.39
C VAL A 49 -0.50 9.47 18.14
N TYR A 50 -1.27 10.38 18.76
CA TYR A 50 -0.75 11.47 19.58
C TYR A 50 0.05 11.04 20.82
N ASP A 51 -0.36 10.02 21.58
CA ASP A 51 0.46 9.58 22.74
C ASP A 51 1.67 8.77 22.27
N PHE A 52 1.61 8.15 21.09
CA PHE A 52 2.75 7.47 20.47
C PHE A 52 3.81 8.45 19.96
N PHE A 53 3.37 9.63 19.48
CA PHE A 53 4.22 10.72 18.99
C PHE A 53 4.28 11.90 19.97
N GLN A 54 4.44 11.65 21.27
CA GLN A 54 4.89 12.71 22.19
C GLN A 54 6.32 13.12 21.83
N ASP A 55 6.44 14.05 20.89
CA ASP A 55 7.69 14.49 20.30
C ASP A 55 7.81 16.01 20.42
N SER A 56 8.94 16.48 20.93
CA SER A 56 9.20 17.92 21.05
C SER A 56 9.49 18.61 19.71
N GLU A 57 9.80 17.84 18.67
CA GLU A 57 10.21 18.33 17.34
C GLU A 57 9.13 18.10 16.26
N ILE A 58 8.15 17.22 16.51
CA ILE A 58 7.00 16.95 15.62
C ILE A 58 5.74 17.46 16.30
N GLY A 59 5.14 18.50 15.72
CA GLY A 59 3.98 19.17 16.29
C GLY A 59 2.65 18.47 15.97
N TYR A 60 1.62 18.80 16.75
CA TYR A 60 0.25 18.32 16.57
C TYR A 60 -0.29 18.55 15.14
N GLU A 61 -0.07 19.75 14.59
CA GLU A 61 -0.55 20.13 13.26
C GLU A 61 0.05 19.25 12.15
N GLU A 62 1.32 18.88 12.28
CA GLU A 62 2.01 18.01 11.32
C GLU A 62 1.37 16.60 11.32
N ILE A 63 1.08 16.07 12.51
CA ILE A 63 0.39 14.80 12.68
C ILE A 63 -1.04 14.85 12.11
N VAL A 64 -1.78 15.93 12.33
CA VAL A 64 -3.13 16.13 11.74
C VAL A 64 -3.05 16.13 10.22
N GLY A 65 -2.06 16.83 9.65
CA GLY A 65 -1.81 16.84 8.21
C GLY A 65 -1.62 15.43 7.64
N TRP A 66 -0.75 14.63 8.26
CA TRP A 66 -0.51 13.25 7.84
C TRP A 66 -1.72 12.35 7.99
N LYS A 67 -2.58 12.56 9.00
CA LYS A 67 -3.84 11.81 9.13
C LYS A 67 -4.80 12.08 7.98
N LEU A 68 -4.92 13.34 7.55
CA LEU A 68 -5.74 13.71 6.40
C LEU A 68 -5.17 13.14 5.09
N GLU A 69 -3.84 13.16 4.95
CA GLU A 69 -3.13 12.56 3.82
C GLU A 69 -3.36 11.03 3.78
N ALA A 70 -3.19 10.36 4.92
CA ALA A 70 -3.46 8.94 5.09
C ALA A 70 -4.90 8.58 4.72
N LYS A 71 -5.88 9.33 5.24
CA LYS A 71 -7.30 9.10 4.92
C LYS A 71 -7.56 9.14 3.41
N ARG A 72 -7.08 10.18 2.72
CA ARG A 72 -7.21 10.33 1.26
C ARG A 72 -6.52 9.18 0.53
N PHE A 73 -5.34 8.79 0.99
CA PHE A 73 -4.62 7.66 0.41
C PHE A 73 -5.38 6.33 0.55
N CYS A 74 -5.98 6.06 1.72
CA CYS A 74 -6.76 4.85 1.93
C CYS A 74 -8.03 4.85 1.06
N GLU A 75 -8.72 5.99 0.96
CA GLU A 75 -9.87 6.17 0.06
C GLU A 75 -9.48 5.88 -1.39
N GLN A 76 -8.34 6.41 -1.86
CA GLN A 76 -7.83 6.15 -3.21
C GLN A 76 -7.52 4.66 -3.42
N LYS A 77 -6.88 3.98 -2.45
CA LYS A 77 -6.61 2.53 -2.54
C LYS A 77 -7.87 1.69 -2.67
N VAL A 78 -8.95 2.10 -2.00
CA VAL A 78 -10.24 1.42 -2.10
C VAL A 78 -10.81 1.60 -3.51
N ILE A 79 -10.76 2.81 -4.07
CA ILE A 79 -11.18 3.08 -5.45
C ILE A 79 -10.35 2.26 -6.44
N GLU A 80 -9.02 2.24 -6.29
CA GLU A 80 -8.12 1.43 -7.14
C GLU A 80 -8.46 -0.05 -7.11
N LYS A 81 -8.77 -0.59 -5.93
CA LYS A 81 -9.20 -1.98 -5.77
C LYS A 81 -10.50 -2.25 -6.52
N TYR A 82 -11.52 -1.41 -6.34
CA TYR A 82 -12.80 -1.55 -7.03
C TYR A 82 -12.65 -1.42 -8.56
N ALA A 83 -11.80 -0.51 -9.02
CA ALA A 83 -11.48 -0.35 -10.43
C ALA A 83 -10.87 -1.64 -11.02
N LYS A 84 -9.85 -2.22 -10.36
CA LYS A 84 -9.22 -3.47 -10.78
C LYS A 84 -10.18 -4.66 -10.78
N ASP A 85 -11.01 -4.78 -9.74
CA ASP A 85 -12.03 -5.83 -9.65
C ASP A 85 -13.09 -5.68 -10.77
N THR A 86 -13.47 -4.45 -11.09
CA THR A 86 -14.39 -4.15 -12.21
C THR A 86 -13.77 -4.48 -13.56
N ALA A 87 -12.51 -4.08 -13.76
CA ALA A 87 -11.75 -4.39 -14.97
C ALA A 87 -11.68 -5.91 -15.20
N LEU A 88 -11.34 -6.67 -14.17
CA LEU A 88 -11.27 -8.13 -14.22
C LEU A 88 -12.63 -8.75 -14.59
N ARG A 89 -13.74 -8.23 -14.05
CA ARG A 89 -15.09 -8.69 -14.40
C ARG A 89 -15.42 -8.43 -15.87
N LEU A 90 -15.08 -7.25 -16.39
CA LEU A 90 -15.32 -6.92 -17.79
C LEU A 90 -14.50 -7.83 -18.73
N LEU A 91 -13.22 -8.05 -18.41
CA LEU A 91 -12.36 -8.99 -19.16
C LEU A 91 -12.94 -10.41 -19.15
N ARG A 92 -13.48 -10.88 -18.02
CA ARG A 92 -14.16 -12.19 -17.93
C ARG A 92 -15.42 -12.29 -18.80
N THR A 93 -16.08 -11.18 -19.11
CA THR A 93 -17.19 -11.15 -20.08
C THR A 93 -16.73 -11.16 -21.54
N GLY A 94 -15.42 -11.17 -21.79
CA GLY A 94 -14.85 -11.14 -23.13
C GLY A 94 -14.69 -9.73 -23.72
N MET A 95 -14.82 -8.68 -22.90
CA MET A 95 -14.55 -7.31 -23.34
C MET A 95 -13.06 -7.14 -23.65
N ASP A 96 -12.74 -6.40 -24.71
CA ASP A 96 -11.36 -6.14 -25.09
C ASP A 96 -10.66 -5.20 -24.10
N SER A 97 -9.34 -5.39 -23.92
CA SER A 97 -8.57 -4.65 -22.93
C SER A 97 -8.58 -3.14 -23.18
N SER A 98 -8.71 -2.67 -24.42
CA SER A 98 -8.75 -1.25 -24.75
C SER A 98 -10.06 -0.58 -24.29
N ALA A 99 -11.19 -1.25 -24.49
CA ALA A 99 -12.49 -0.83 -23.97
C ALA A 99 -12.54 -0.91 -22.45
N VAL A 100 -11.97 -1.95 -21.84
CA VAL A 100 -11.84 -2.04 -20.37
C VAL A 100 -11.04 -0.84 -19.84
N HIS A 101 -9.90 -0.53 -20.44
CA HIS A 101 -9.08 0.61 -20.05
C HIS A 101 -9.86 1.94 -20.11
N ALA A 102 -10.56 2.18 -21.23
CA ALA A 102 -11.39 3.37 -21.40
C ALA A 102 -12.51 3.47 -20.36
N ASN A 103 -13.24 2.38 -20.09
CA ASN A 103 -14.33 2.34 -19.12
C ASN A 103 -13.84 2.60 -17.70
N ILE A 104 -12.68 2.04 -17.31
CA ILE A 104 -12.12 2.28 -15.98
C ILE A 104 -11.69 3.73 -15.81
N LYS A 105 -11.05 4.31 -16.83
CA LYS A 105 -10.69 5.73 -16.83
C LYS A 105 -11.92 6.62 -16.69
N GLU A 106 -12.99 6.32 -17.41
CA GLU A 106 -14.24 7.10 -17.36
C GLU A 106 -14.97 6.96 -16.01
N TRP A 107 -15.15 5.74 -15.51
CA TRP A 107 -16.00 5.51 -14.34
C TRP A 107 -15.30 5.75 -13.00
N PHE A 108 -13.98 5.57 -12.94
CA PHE A 108 -13.18 5.66 -11.70
C PHE A 108 -12.16 6.80 -11.71
N ASP A 109 -12.07 7.59 -12.79
CA ASP A 109 -11.02 8.61 -12.99
C ASP A 109 -9.61 8.04 -12.76
N LEU A 110 -9.40 6.81 -13.24
CA LEU A 110 -8.21 6.02 -12.96
C LEU A 110 -7.61 5.46 -14.26
N ASP A 111 -6.38 5.86 -14.54
CA ASP A 111 -5.59 5.35 -15.66
C ASP A 111 -4.86 4.07 -15.20
N LEU A 112 -5.31 2.91 -15.64
CA LEU A 112 -4.63 1.65 -15.32
C LEU A 112 -3.34 1.57 -16.15
N SER A 113 -2.22 1.27 -15.50
CA SER A 113 -0.97 1.04 -16.24
C SER A 113 -1.11 -0.15 -17.19
N ASP A 114 -0.42 -0.11 -18.32
CA ASP A 114 -0.35 -1.22 -19.28
C ASP A 114 0.01 -2.54 -18.57
N SER A 115 0.99 -2.49 -17.67
CA SER A 115 1.40 -3.65 -16.86
C SER A 115 0.30 -4.20 -15.95
N SER A 116 -0.57 -3.34 -15.41
CA SER A 116 -1.72 -3.77 -14.60
C SER A 116 -2.75 -4.45 -15.48
N LEU A 117 -3.00 -3.91 -16.66
CA LEU A 117 -3.98 -4.44 -17.61
C LEU A 117 -3.52 -5.77 -18.22
N GLU A 118 -2.23 -5.89 -18.57
CA GLU A 118 -1.59 -7.14 -19.00
C GLU A 118 -1.72 -8.21 -17.92
N TYR A 119 -1.43 -7.85 -16.66
CA TYR A 119 -1.55 -8.77 -15.54
C TYR A 119 -2.99 -9.30 -15.37
N LEU A 120 -3.99 -8.41 -15.42
CA LEU A 120 -5.40 -8.80 -15.30
C LEU A 120 -5.86 -9.66 -16.49
N THR A 121 -5.40 -9.34 -17.70
CA THR A 121 -5.70 -10.13 -18.89
C THR A 121 -5.13 -11.54 -18.76
N GLY A 122 -3.86 -11.66 -18.33
CA GLY A 122 -3.22 -12.94 -18.08
C GLY A 122 -3.93 -13.78 -17.00
N GLN A 123 -4.50 -13.15 -15.96
CA GLN A 123 -5.32 -13.88 -14.99
C GLN A 123 -6.54 -14.55 -15.65
N VAL A 124 -7.28 -13.83 -16.49
CA VAL A 124 -8.45 -14.36 -17.19
C VAL A 124 -8.06 -15.48 -18.16
N GLU A 125 -6.92 -15.36 -18.84
CA GLU A 125 -6.40 -16.42 -19.70
C GLU A 125 -6.10 -17.69 -18.91
N ILE A 126 -5.45 -17.57 -17.75
CA ILE A 126 -5.17 -18.70 -16.86
C ILE A 126 -6.47 -19.36 -16.39
N GLU A 127 -7.46 -18.56 -15.94
CA GLU A 127 -8.78 -19.05 -15.53
C GLU A 127 -9.47 -19.84 -16.66
N ASN A 128 -9.43 -19.32 -17.88
CA ASN A 128 -9.99 -19.97 -19.05
C ASN A 128 -9.28 -21.29 -19.39
N HIS A 129 -7.95 -21.36 -19.23
CA HIS A 129 -7.19 -22.59 -19.42
C HIS A 129 -7.57 -23.65 -18.38
N PHE A 130 -7.67 -23.29 -17.10
CA PHE A 130 -8.09 -24.22 -16.05
C PHE A 130 -9.52 -24.72 -16.26
N SER A 131 -10.43 -23.83 -16.66
CA SER A 131 -11.82 -24.20 -16.98
C SER A 131 -11.88 -25.25 -18.08
N LYS A 132 -11.15 -25.05 -19.20
CA LYS A 132 -11.06 -26.03 -20.30
C LYS A 132 -10.52 -27.39 -19.86
N ILE A 133 -9.52 -27.41 -18.96
CA ILE A 133 -8.96 -28.65 -18.44
C ILE A 133 -9.97 -29.38 -17.56
N ALA A 134 -10.66 -28.68 -16.65
CA ALA A 134 -11.70 -29.26 -15.80
C ALA A 134 -12.82 -29.88 -16.64
N ASP A 135 -13.31 -29.14 -17.62
CA ASP A 135 -14.29 -29.57 -18.62
C ASP A 135 -13.85 -30.86 -19.36
N ALA A 136 -12.57 -30.94 -19.74
CA ALA A 136 -12.03 -32.10 -20.42
C ALA A 136 -11.92 -33.34 -19.51
N ILE A 137 -11.68 -33.14 -18.21
CA ILE A 137 -11.64 -34.22 -17.21
C ILE A 137 -13.05 -34.77 -16.95
N GLU A 138 -14.05 -33.90 -16.83
CA GLU A 138 -15.44 -34.31 -16.60
C GLU A 138 -16.02 -35.09 -17.79
N ARG A 139 -15.64 -34.72 -19.02
CA ARG A 139 -16.11 -35.40 -20.24
C ARG A 139 -15.40 -36.73 -20.54
N ARG A 140 -14.45 -37.20 -19.70
CA ARG A 140 -13.78 -38.49 -19.92
C ARG A 140 -14.73 -39.68 -19.72
N PRO A 141 -14.73 -40.68 -20.61
CA PRO A 141 -15.49 -41.92 -20.41
C PRO A 141 -15.04 -42.61 -19.12
N GLY A 142 -15.96 -42.85 -18.19
CA GLY A 142 -15.69 -43.46 -16.87
C GLY A 142 -15.90 -42.56 -15.66
N ASN A 143 -16.10 -41.24 -15.85
CA ASN A 143 -16.36 -40.28 -14.76
C ASN A 143 -17.85 -39.94 -14.56
N GLY A 144 -18.75 -40.46 -15.42
CA GLY A 144 -20.19 -40.39 -15.21
C GLY A 144 -20.61 -41.40 -14.15
N LYS A 145 -21.26 -40.92 -13.08
CA LYS A 145 -21.79 -41.67 -11.92
C LYS A 145 -22.20 -43.10 -12.29
N SER A 146 -21.62 -44.07 -11.57
CA SER A 146 -22.18 -45.43 -11.44
C SER A 146 -23.50 -45.42 -10.69
#